data_AF-K9U829-F1
#
_entry.id   AF-K9U829-F1
#
_cell.length_a   1.000
_cell.length_b   1.000
_cell.length_c   1.000
_cell.angle_alpha   90.00
_cell.angle_beta   90.00
_cell.angle_gamma   90.00
#
_symmetry.space_group_name_H-M   'P 1'
#
loop_
_entity.id
_entity.type
_entity.pdbx_description
1 polymer ?
#
loop_
_entity_poly.entity_id
_entity_poly.type
_entity_poly.pdbx_seq_one_letter_code
_entity_poly.pdbx_strand_id
1 'polypeptide(L)'
;MLLNSNIQQNWAAKFTTHLLVAMTLTFGTLVAAKMPAKADAPAPRNRLTIVEIRLLRDLIDGHNFAVQMAQVCVEKASRNELKSLCEQVIEAQQQEIQQMRSWLSNWYGINYQPTANNFGRDVVKQLESLSGSEFEIEFMKTLTTHHWGAIEFAGEIIDRAYHNEFIELASNVVIQQANEITQLRSMLSKNYGIQYNGATGAGSSSMEPEPSLLAPGASR
;
A
#
# COMPACT_ATOMS: atom_id res chain seq x y z
N MET A 1 6.85 -10.82 -27.14
CA MET A 1 7.74 -10.69 -25.97
C MET A 1 8.47 -9.32 -25.95
N LEU A 2 7.79 -8.18 -26.19
CA LEU A 2 8.44 -6.85 -26.26
C LEU A 2 7.59 -5.66 -25.76
N LEU A 3 6.40 -5.88 -25.18
CA LEU A 3 5.54 -4.76 -24.72
C LEU A 3 5.72 -4.42 -23.22
N ASN A 4 6.48 -5.22 -22.47
CA ASN A 4 6.60 -5.07 -21.01
C ASN A 4 7.85 -4.28 -20.55
N SER A 5 8.77 -3.93 -21.47
CA SER A 5 10.02 -3.24 -21.13
C SER A 5 9.86 -1.73 -20.96
N ASN A 6 8.89 -1.10 -21.65
CA ASN A 6 8.72 0.36 -21.62
C ASN A 6 8.09 0.88 -20.33
N ILE A 7 7.27 0.07 -19.65
CA ILE A 7 6.72 0.44 -18.36
C ILE A 7 7.86 0.42 -17.33
N GLN A 8 8.61 -0.67 -17.17
CA GLN A 8 9.70 -0.71 -16.18
C GLN A 8 10.82 0.33 -16.39
N GLN A 9 11.15 0.68 -17.64
CA GLN A 9 12.17 1.70 -17.96
C GLN A 9 11.72 3.12 -17.59
N ASN A 10 10.44 3.44 -17.77
CA ASN A 10 9.90 4.76 -17.41
C ASN A 10 9.79 4.95 -15.89
N TRP A 11 9.69 3.87 -15.12
CA TRP A 11 9.64 3.91 -13.66
C TRP A 11 11.02 4.24 -13.08
N ALA A 12 12.07 3.51 -13.51
CA ALA A 12 13.44 3.80 -13.08
C ALA A 12 13.83 5.26 -13.39
N ALA A 13 13.51 5.76 -14.58
CA ALA A 13 13.86 7.12 -15.01
C ALA A 13 13.18 8.24 -14.20
N LYS A 14 11.89 8.08 -13.82
CA LYS A 14 11.18 9.07 -12.98
C LYS A 14 11.69 9.09 -11.53
N PHE A 15 12.16 7.95 -11.00
CA PHE A 15 12.71 7.86 -9.64
C PHE A 15 14.22 8.18 -9.54
N THR A 16 15.00 7.99 -10.61
CA THR A 16 16.46 8.27 -10.59
C THR A 16 16.82 9.74 -10.41
N THR A 17 15.94 10.69 -10.72
CA THR A 17 16.25 12.12 -10.62
C THR A 17 16.30 12.67 -9.19
N HIS A 18 15.90 11.89 -8.17
CA HIS A 18 15.92 12.34 -6.75
C HIS A 18 16.61 11.38 -5.76
N LEU A 19 17.34 10.37 -6.22
CA LEU A 19 18.09 9.47 -5.33
C LEU A 19 19.58 9.83 -5.26
N LEU A 20 19.91 10.72 -4.33
CA LEU A 20 21.25 10.82 -3.73
C LEU A 20 21.12 10.85 -2.20
N VAL A 21 20.80 9.72 -1.58
CA VAL A 21 21.22 9.44 -0.19
C VAL A 21 21.63 7.97 -0.08
N ALA A 22 22.81 7.78 0.49
CA ALA A 22 23.56 6.56 0.56
C ALA A 22 22.92 5.46 1.42
N MET A 23 23.16 4.23 1.01
CA MET A 23 22.95 3.00 1.77
C MET A 23 23.90 2.98 2.98
N THR A 24 23.39 3.27 4.18
CA THR A 24 24.03 2.92 5.45
C THR A 24 23.06 2.15 6.31
N LEU A 25 23.40 0.88 6.58
CA LEU A 25 22.81 0.06 7.62
C LEU A 25 23.11 0.70 8.99
N THR A 26 22.17 1.49 9.47
CA THR A 26 22.07 1.86 10.89
C THR A 26 20.67 1.54 11.35
N PHE A 27 20.54 0.72 12.40
CA PHE A 27 19.35 0.66 13.23
C PHE A 27 19.08 2.08 13.74
N GLY A 28 18.26 2.81 13.02
CA GLY A 28 18.02 4.22 13.23
C GLY A 28 16.77 4.37 14.05
N THR A 29 16.92 4.86 15.28
CA THR A 29 15.88 5.59 16.00
C THR A 29 15.14 6.47 14.99
N LEU A 30 13.82 6.28 14.89
CA LEU A 30 12.92 7.23 14.23
C LEU A 30 13.12 8.60 14.90
N VAL A 31 14.02 9.41 14.36
CA VAL A 31 13.96 10.84 14.58
C VAL A 31 12.79 11.28 13.72
N ALA A 32 11.61 11.35 14.33
CA ALA A 32 10.48 12.04 13.73
C ALA A 32 10.92 13.47 13.47
N ALA A 33 11.35 13.74 12.23
CA ALA A 33 11.53 15.09 11.76
C ALA A 33 10.15 15.74 11.88
N LYS A 34 10.02 16.70 12.79
CA LYS A 34 8.80 17.47 13.01
C LYS A 34 8.62 18.36 11.79
N MET A 35 8.09 17.78 10.70
CA MET A 35 7.80 18.55 9.50
C MET A 35 6.74 19.60 9.85
N PRO A 36 6.94 20.86 9.45
CA PRO A 36 5.94 21.88 9.72
C PRO A 36 4.64 21.50 9.02
N ALA A 37 3.60 21.27 9.81
CA ALA A 37 2.24 20.95 9.36
C ALA A 37 1.54 22.18 8.74
N LYS A 38 2.22 22.93 7.88
CA LYS A 38 1.61 24.01 7.13
C LYS A 38 1.33 23.50 5.73
N ALA A 39 0.16 22.87 5.62
CA ALA A 39 -0.55 22.71 4.37
C ALA A 39 -0.50 24.03 3.59
N ASP A 40 0.01 24.00 2.36
CA ASP A 40 -0.11 25.13 1.44
C ASP A 40 -1.59 25.54 1.26
N ALA A 41 -1.80 26.78 0.80
CA ALA A 41 -3.13 27.39 0.67
C ALA A 41 -4.13 26.47 -0.07
N PRO A 42 -5.45 26.57 0.21
CA PRO A 42 -6.46 25.71 -0.42
C PRO A 42 -6.31 25.63 -1.94
N ALA A 43 -6.38 24.42 -2.48
CA ALA A 43 -6.24 24.22 -3.92
C ALA A 43 -7.33 25.00 -4.71
N PRO A 44 -6.97 25.54 -5.89
CA PRO A 44 -7.91 26.27 -6.74
C PRO A 44 -8.99 25.31 -7.28
N ARG A 45 -10.27 25.70 -7.24
CA ARG A 45 -11.39 24.86 -7.70
C ARG A 45 -11.32 24.56 -9.21
N ASN A 46 -10.62 23.50 -9.59
CA ASN A 46 -10.47 23.05 -10.98
C ASN A 46 -10.48 21.52 -11.08
N ARG A 47 -10.21 20.97 -12.28
CA ARG A 47 -10.19 19.52 -12.51
C ARG A 47 -9.12 18.78 -11.69
N LEU A 48 -8.00 19.42 -11.37
CA LEU A 48 -6.91 18.82 -10.57
C LEU A 48 -7.38 18.59 -9.12
N THR A 49 -8.17 19.50 -8.55
CA THR A 49 -8.80 19.31 -7.23
C THR A 49 -9.64 18.05 -7.15
N ILE A 50 -10.48 17.79 -8.14
CA ILE A 50 -11.36 16.61 -8.15
C ILE A 50 -10.52 15.33 -8.18
N VAL A 51 -9.43 15.34 -8.96
CA VAL A 51 -8.50 14.21 -9.06
C VAL A 51 -7.79 13.98 -7.73
N GLU A 52 -7.22 15.02 -7.12
CA GLU A 52 -6.49 14.87 -5.86
C GLU A 52 -7.39 14.45 -4.69
N ILE A 53 -8.61 14.99 -4.59
CA ILE A 53 -9.60 14.55 -3.59
C ILE A 53 -9.89 13.05 -3.74
N ARG A 54 -10.05 12.57 -4.98
CA ARG A 54 -10.24 11.13 -5.24
C ARG A 54 -9.02 10.35 -4.79
N LEU A 55 -7.82 10.75 -5.21
CA LEU A 55 -6.58 10.06 -4.89
C LEU A 55 -6.32 9.97 -3.38
N LEU A 56 -6.59 11.05 -2.64
CA LEU A 56 -6.51 11.07 -1.17
C LEU A 56 -7.49 10.07 -0.55
N ARG A 57 -8.75 10.05 -0.99
CA ARG A 57 -9.76 9.10 -0.48
C ARG A 57 -9.39 7.65 -0.78
N ASP A 58 -8.96 7.38 -2.01
CA ASP A 58 -8.57 6.05 -2.46
C ASP A 58 -7.32 5.56 -1.68
N LEU A 59 -6.32 6.41 -1.41
CA LEU A 59 -5.17 6.02 -0.59
C LEU A 59 -5.56 5.78 0.88
N ILE A 60 -6.43 6.62 1.46
CA ILE A 60 -6.93 6.44 2.83
C ILE A 60 -7.65 5.08 2.98
N ASP A 61 -8.48 4.71 2.01
CA ASP A 61 -9.20 3.44 2.05
C ASP A 61 -8.27 2.24 1.88
N GLY A 62 -7.30 2.34 0.95
CA GLY A 62 -6.27 1.32 0.75
C GLY A 62 -5.41 1.10 2.00
N HIS A 63 -4.98 2.18 2.65
CA HIS A 63 -4.26 2.08 3.92
C HIS A 63 -5.09 1.46 5.02
N ASN A 64 -6.36 1.84 5.13
CA ASN A 64 -7.26 1.26 6.12
C ASN A 64 -7.47 -0.25 5.90
N PHE A 65 -7.45 -0.72 4.66
CA PHE A 65 -7.48 -2.16 4.37
C PHE A 65 -6.19 -2.86 4.84
N ALA A 66 -5.01 -2.31 4.55
CA ALA A 66 -3.74 -2.87 5.02
C ALA A 66 -3.63 -2.89 6.55
N VAL A 67 -4.11 -1.85 7.24
CA VAL A 67 -4.18 -1.82 8.71
C VAL A 67 -5.05 -2.97 9.25
N GLN A 68 -6.21 -3.24 8.65
CA GLN A 68 -7.07 -4.36 9.06
C GLN A 68 -6.38 -5.71 8.87
N MET A 69 -5.71 -5.94 7.73
CA MET A 69 -4.94 -7.16 7.52
C MET A 69 -3.82 -7.30 8.57
N ALA A 70 -3.09 -6.22 8.83
CA ALA A 70 -1.99 -6.21 9.78
C ALA A 70 -2.46 -6.45 11.23
N GLN A 71 -3.64 -5.97 11.63
CA GLN A 71 -4.25 -6.29 12.92
C GLN A 71 -4.49 -7.80 13.07
N VAL A 72 -5.07 -8.43 12.05
CA VAL A 72 -5.25 -9.90 12.01
C VAL A 72 -3.90 -10.63 12.12
N CYS A 73 -2.85 -10.10 11.48
CA CYS A 73 -1.50 -10.62 11.60
C CYS A 73 -0.92 -10.56 13.01
N VAL A 74 -1.04 -9.43 13.70
CA VAL A 74 -0.55 -9.29 15.09
C VAL A 74 -1.21 -10.33 16.01
N GLU A 75 -2.49 -10.61 15.81
CA GLU A 75 -3.22 -11.61 16.60
C GLU A 75 -2.80 -13.05 16.27
N LYS A 76 -2.64 -13.38 14.99
CA LYS A 76 -2.54 -14.77 14.52
C LYS A 76 -1.14 -15.26 14.22
N ALA A 77 -0.19 -14.37 13.90
CA ALA A 77 1.16 -14.78 13.54
C ALA A 77 1.87 -15.43 14.73
N SER A 78 2.56 -16.54 14.48
CA SER A 78 3.39 -17.25 15.45
C SER A 78 4.81 -16.68 15.50
N ARG A 79 5.31 -16.15 14.37
CA ARG A 79 6.68 -15.62 14.26
C ARG A 79 6.76 -14.15 14.64
N ASN A 80 7.62 -13.83 15.61
CA ASN A 80 7.84 -12.46 16.10
C ASN A 80 8.31 -11.49 15.01
N GLU A 81 9.11 -11.97 14.04
CA GLU A 81 9.57 -11.17 12.90
C GLU A 81 8.40 -10.63 12.07
N LEU A 82 7.40 -11.49 11.80
CA LEU A 82 6.20 -11.11 11.06
C LEU A 82 5.29 -10.20 11.90
N LYS A 83 5.08 -10.52 13.19
CA LYS A 83 4.31 -9.67 14.10
C LYS A 83 4.86 -8.25 14.17
N SER A 84 6.18 -8.11 14.31
CA SER A 84 6.83 -6.81 14.41
C SER A 84 6.66 -5.99 13.13
N LEU A 85 6.74 -6.62 11.94
CA LEU A 85 6.43 -5.95 10.69
C LEU A 85 4.97 -5.47 10.67
N CYS A 86 4.03 -6.31 11.08
CA CYS A 86 2.61 -5.96 11.10
C CYS A 86 2.30 -4.80 12.07
N GLU A 87 2.94 -4.74 13.24
CA GLU A 87 2.85 -3.59 14.15
C GLU A 87 3.37 -2.29 13.51
N GLN A 88 4.50 -2.36 12.81
CA GLN A 88 5.08 -1.21 12.09
C GLN A 88 4.14 -0.72 10.97
N VAL A 89 3.56 -1.64 10.20
CA VAL A 89 2.57 -1.32 9.15
C VAL A 89 1.36 -0.61 9.75
N ILE A 90 0.83 -1.10 10.88
CA ILE A 90 -0.30 -0.47 11.58
C ILE A 90 0.06 0.96 11.98
N GLU A 91 1.19 1.14 12.65
CA GLU A 91 1.61 2.45 13.15
C GLU A 91 1.80 3.46 12.02
N ALA A 92 2.59 3.11 11.00
CA ALA A 92 2.90 3.99 9.88
C ALA A 92 1.62 4.37 9.12
N GLN A 93 0.82 3.39 8.72
CA GLN A 93 -0.35 3.66 7.88
C GLN A 93 -1.48 4.37 8.64
N GLN A 94 -1.63 4.15 9.95
CA GLN A 94 -2.57 4.94 10.76
C GLN A 94 -2.15 6.41 10.86
N GLN A 95 -0.85 6.70 10.98
CA GLN A 95 -0.34 8.08 10.98
C GLN A 95 -0.59 8.74 9.62
N GLU A 96 -0.31 8.04 8.51
CA GLU A 96 -0.56 8.54 7.15
C GLU A 96 -2.05 8.77 6.86
N ILE A 97 -2.95 7.89 7.35
CA ILE A 97 -4.42 8.12 7.28
C ILE A 97 -4.80 9.42 8.00
N GLN A 98 -4.29 9.65 9.21
CA GLN A 98 -4.61 10.86 9.97
C GLN A 98 -4.10 12.12 9.24
N GLN A 99 -2.89 12.05 8.68
CA GLN A 99 -2.31 13.13 7.91
C GLN A 99 -3.16 13.48 6.67
N MET A 100 -3.53 12.48 5.86
CA MET A 100 -4.35 12.70 4.66
C MET A 100 -5.77 13.19 4.99
N ARG A 101 -6.35 12.73 6.09
CA ARG A 101 -7.64 13.26 6.57
C ARG A 101 -7.56 14.71 6.99
N SER A 102 -6.46 15.10 7.66
CA SER A 102 -6.18 16.49 8.00
C SER A 102 -6.07 17.35 6.74
N TRP A 103 -5.38 16.87 5.71
CA TRP A 103 -5.28 17.53 4.42
C TRP A 103 -6.63 17.68 3.71
N LEU A 104 -7.45 16.63 3.63
CA LEU A 104 -8.81 16.72 3.08
C LEU A 104 -9.66 17.78 3.81
N SER A 105 -9.52 17.87 5.13
CA SER A 105 -10.22 18.89 5.93
C SER A 105 -9.69 20.30 5.63
N ASN A 106 -8.36 20.49 5.64
CA ASN A 106 -7.75 21.81 5.55
C ASN A 106 -7.77 22.37 4.13
N TRP A 107 -7.47 21.55 3.12
CA TRP A 107 -7.41 21.98 1.72
C TRP A 107 -8.79 22.08 1.07
N TYR A 108 -9.72 21.21 1.47
CA TYR A 108 -10.98 21.00 0.75
C TYR A 108 -12.24 21.14 1.61
N GLY A 109 -12.11 21.32 2.93
CA GLY A 109 -13.27 21.34 3.84
C GLY A 109 -13.99 20.00 3.92
N ILE A 110 -13.31 18.90 3.59
CA ILE A 110 -13.88 17.55 3.53
C ILE A 110 -13.45 16.78 4.78
N ASN A 111 -14.40 16.46 5.66
CA ASN A 111 -14.18 15.47 6.71
C ASN A 111 -14.46 14.07 6.16
N TYR A 112 -13.40 13.35 5.80
CA TYR A 112 -13.49 11.99 5.28
C TYR A 112 -13.21 10.96 6.39
N GLN A 113 -13.97 9.86 6.37
CA GLN A 113 -13.66 8.65 7.11
C GLN A 113 -13.37 7.54 6.11
N PRO A 114 -12.42 6.64 6.41
CA PRO A 114 -12.25 5.43 5.62
C PRO A 114 -13.60 4.75 5.49
N THR A 115 -13.95 4.43 4.25
CA THR A 115 -15.24 3.84 3.98
C THR A 115 -15.22 2.36 4.35
N ALA A 116 -16.29 1.86 4.96
CA ALA A 116 -16.42 0.44 5.33
C ALA A 116 -16.69 -0.46 4.11
N ASN A 117 -16.27 -0.03 2.92
CA ASN A 117 -16.53 -0.67 1.64
C ASN A 117 -16.15 -2.15 1.73
N ASN A 118 -16.87 -3.00 1.00
CA ASN A 118 -16.58 -4.44 0.93
C ASN A 118 -15.20 -4.75 0.29
N PHE A 119 -14.46 -3.74 -0.16
CA PHE A 119 -13.11 -3.91 -0.70
C PHE A 119 -12.19 -4.49 0.38
N GLY A 120 -11.64 -5.67 0.09
CA GLY A 120 -10.76 -6.37 1.03
C GLY A 120 -11.47 -7.07 2.20
N ARG A 121 -12.79 -6.88 2.42
CA ARG A 121 -13.50 -7.55 3.53
C ARG A 121 -13.43 -9.08 3.42
N ASP A 122 -13.67 -9.60 2.22
CA ASP A 122 -13.62 -11.04 2.00
C ASP A 122 -12.19 -11.58 2.10
N VAL A 123 -11.19 -10.76 1.76
CA VAL A 123 -9.77 -11.07 1.97
C VAL A 123 -9.43 -11.12 3.46
N VAL A 124 -9.86 -10.14 4.26
CA VAL A 124 -9.68 -10.15 5.72
C VAL A 124 -10.34 -11.38 6.33
N LYS A 125 -11.59 -11.69 5.96
CA LYS A 125 -12.30 -12.89 6.42
C LYS A 125 -11.58 -14.18 6.03
N GLN A 126 -11.05 -14.25 4.82
CA GLN A 126 -10.27 -15.38 4.38
C GLN A 126 -9.04 -15.54 5.28
N LEU A 127 -8.27 -14.47 5.51
CA LEU A 127 -7.11 -14.48 6.42
C LEU A 127 -7.49 -14.89 7.84
N GLU A 128 -8.61 -14.39 8.37
CA GLU A 128 -9.14 -14.77 9.70
C GLU A 128 -9.44 -16.27 9.81
N SER A 129 -9.86 -16.91 8.72
CA SER A 129 -10.17 -18.34 8.68
C SER A 129 -8.94 -19.27 8.68
N LEU A 130 -7.76 -18.75 8.31
CA LEU A 130 -6.52 -19.53 8.25
C LEU A 130 -5.83 -19.60 9.61
N SER A 131 -4.87 -20.50 9.77
CA SER A 131 -4.07 -20.59 11.01
C SER A 131 -2.64 -21.08 10.76
N GLY A 132 -1.77 -20.90 11.75
CA GLY A 132 -0.39 -21.38 11.70
C GLY A 132 0.39 -20.91 10.47
N SER A 133 1.17 -21.80 9.87
CA SER A 133 1.97 -21.49 8.68
C SER A 133 1.14 -21.13 7.46
N GLU A 134 -0.06 -21.70 7.32
CA GLU A 134 -0.96 -21.38 6.20
C GLU A 134 -1.39 -19.91 6.24
N PHE A 135 -1.78 -19.43 7.43
CA PHE A 135 -2.07 -18.02 7.66
C PHE A 135 -0.87 -17.12 7.32
N GLU A 136 0.31 -17.42 7.87
CA GLU A 136 1.48 -16.55 7.66
C GLU A 136 1.91 -16.49 6.19
N ILE A 137 1.87 -17.62 5.48
CA ILE A 137 2.19 -17.68 4.06
C ILE A 137 1.19 -16.84 3.25
N GLU A 138 -0.11 -17.04 3.48
CA GLU A 138 -1.14 -16.33 2.71
C GLU A 138 -1.16 -14.84 3.02
N PHE A 139 -1.00 -14.46 4.29
CA PHE A 139 -0.85 -13.07 4.70
C PHE A 139 0.33 -12.41 3.99
N MET A 140 1.53 -13.02 4.01
CA MET A 140 2.71 -12.41 3.40
C MET A 140 2.57 -12.24 1.89
N LYS A 141 1.94 -13.21 1.20
CA LYS A 141 1.65 -13.12 -0.25
C LYS A 141 0.63 -12.03 -0.55
N THR A 142 -0.44 -11.96 0.26
CA THR A 142 -1.52 -10.99 0.11
C THR A 142 -0.99 -9.57 0.32
N LEU A 143 -0.27 -9.33 1.41
CA LEU A 143 0.30 -8.03 1.72
C LEU A 143 1.35 -7.60 0.68
N THR A 144 2.18 -8.54 0.19
CA THR A 144 3.11 -8.28 -0.92
C THR A 144 2.38 -7.78 -2.18
N THR A 145 1.26 -8.43 -2.53
CA THR A 145 0.46 -8.06 -3.71
C THR A 145 -0.23 -6.71 -3.51
N HIS A 146 -0.80 -6.48 -2.34
CA HIS A 146 -1.41 -5.21 -1.98
C HIS A 146 -0.40 -4.05 -2.06
N HIS A 147 0.80 -4.25 -1.49
CA HIS A 147 1.85 -3.24 -1.50
C HIS A 147 2.35 -2.91 -2.90
N TRP A 148 2.41 -3.90 -3.79
CA TRP A 148 2.74 -3.63 -5.18
C TRP A 148 1.71 -2.74 -5.86
N GLY A 149 0.41 -3.02 -5.68
CA GLY A 149 -0.67 -2.17 -6.19
C GLY A 149 -0.63 -0.75 -5.61
N ALA A 150 -0.26 -0.61 -4.33
CA ALA A 150 -0.10 0.70 -3.70
C ALA A 150 1.12 1.47 -4.22
N ILE A 151 2.23 0.81 -4.55
CA ILE A 151 3.36 1.42 -5.27
C ILE A 151 2.91 1.92 -6.64
N GLU A 152 2.11 1.12 -7.36
CA GLU A 152 1.57 1.52 -8.66
C GLU A 152 0.69 2.76 -8.55
N PHE A 153 -0.20 2.76 -7.56
CA PHE A 153 -1.09 3.87 -7.25
C PHE A 153 -0.35 5.13 -6.80
N ALA A 154 0.70 5.01 -6.00
CA ALA A 154 1.55 6.12 -5.60
C ALA A 154 2.23 6.79 -6.81
N GLY A 155 2.55 6.03 -7.86
CA GLY A 155 3.00 6.59 -9.14
C GLY A 155 1.96 7.49 -9.81
N GLU A 156 0.67 7.16 -9.71
CA GLU A 156 -0.42 8.02 -10.18
C GLU A 156 -0.51 9.31 -9.35
N ILE A 157 -0.33 9.22 -8.03
CA ILE A 157 -0.33 10.39 -7.15
C ILE A 157 0.80 11.34 -7.52
N ILE A 158 2.02 10.84 -7.67
CA ILE A 158 3.19 11.65 -8.02
C ILE A 158 2.99 12.39 -9.36
N ASP A 159 2.27 11.79 -10.30
CA ASP A 159 2.04 12.36 -11.63
C ASP A 159 0.89 13.39 -11.67
N ARG A 160 -0.08 13.27 -10.75
CA ARG A 160 -1.39 13.95 -10.88
C ARG A 160 -1.82 14.79 -9.69
N ALA A 161 -1.19 14.64 -8.53
CA ALA A 161 -1.49 15.46 -7.36
C ALA A 161 -1.09 16.91 -7.58
N TYR A 162 -1.76 17.80 -6.86
CA TYR A 162 -1.53 19.24 -6.92
C TYR A 162 -0.57 19.70 -5.80
N HIS A 163 -0.75 19.19 -4.58
CA HIS A 163 0.03 19.57 -3.42
C HIS A 163 1.30 18.71 -3.29
N ASN A 164 2.43 19.38 -3.09
CA ASN A 164 3.73 18.72 -2.95
C ASN A 164 3.77 17.81 -1.72
N GLU A 165 3.08 18.16 -0.64
CA GLU A 165 3.02 17.35 0.58
C GLU A 165 2.41 15.95 0.31
N PHE A 166 1.43 15.87 -0.60
CA PHE A 166 0.84 14.59 -0.99
C PHE A 166 1.76 13.80 -1.94
N ILE A 167 2.48 14.48 -2.83
CA ILE A 167 3.50 13.88 -3.71
C ILE A 167 4.66 13.31 -2.88
N GLU A 168 5.11 14.03 -1.84
CA GLU A 168 6.14 13.60 -0.91
C GLU A 168 5.71 12.37 -0.12
N LEU A 169 4.48 12.36 0.42
CA LEU A 169 3.93 11.19 1.08
C LEU A 169 3.86 9.98 0.14
N ALA A 170 3.39 10.17 -1.09
CA ALA A 170 3.36 9.08 -2.08
C ALA A 170 4.76 8.54 -2.40
N SER A 171 5.77 9.40 -2.48
CA SER A 171 7.17 8.99 -2.67
C SER A 171 7.68 8.15 -1.48
N ASN A 172 7.34 8.55 -0.25
CA ASN A 172 7.68 7.78 0.95
C ASN A 172 6.95 6.44 1.01
N VAL A 173 5.68 6.39 0.58
CA VAL A 173 4.91 5.14 0.45
C VAL A 173 5.61 4.16 -0.48
N VAL A 174 6.11 4.62 -1.64
CA VAL A 174 6.85 3.76 -2.58
C VAL A 174 8.07 3.12 -1.91
N ILE A 175 8.86 3.92 -1.20
CA ILE A 175 10.09 3.45 -0.55
C ILE A 175 9.76 2.46 0.58
N GLN A 176 8.83 2.82 1.46
CA GLN A 176 8.45 1.97 2.60
C GLN A 176 7.88 0.64 2.12
N GLN A 177 6.90 0.66 1.21
CA GLN A 177 6.23 -0.56 0.76
C GLN A 177 7.15 -1.45 -0.09
N ALA A 178 8.12 -0.89 -0.82
CA ALA A 178 9.15 -1.69 -1.50
C ALA A 178 10.07 -2.44 -0.50
N ASN A 179 10.43 -1.79 0.60
CA ASN A 179 11.20 -2.42 1.67
C ASN A 179 10.39 -3.51 2.38
N GLU A 180 9.11 -3.28 2.65
CA GLU A 180 8.20 -4.27 3.25
C GLU A 180 8.04 -5.49 2.34
N ILE A 181 7.84 -5.31 1.03
CA ILE A 181 7.84 -6.40 0.03
C ILE A 181 9.12 -7.24 0.12
N THR A 182 10.28 -6.59 0.25
CA THR A 182 11.56 -7.28 0.35
C THR A 182 11.64 -8.12 1.63
N GLN A 183 11.17 -7.59 2.76
CA GLN A 183 11.11 -8.30 4.03
C GLN A 183 10.14 -9.50 3.98
N LEU A 184 8.94 -9.32 3.42
CA LEU A 184 7.94 -10.38 3.26
C LEU A 184 8.46 -11.52 2.40
N ARG A 185 9.09 -11.21 1.26
CA ARG A 185 9.73 -12.21 0.38
C ARG A 185 10.88 -12.94 1.08
N SER A 186 11.69 -12.21 1.83
CA SER A 186 12.77 -12.81 2.63
C SER A 186 12.23 -13.79 3.68
N MET A 187 11.18 -13.40 4.40
CA MET A 187 10.51 -14.27 5.37
C MET A 187 9.89 -15.50 4.72
N LEU A 188 9.21 -15.37 3.58
CA LEU A 188 8.68 -16.51 2.81
C LEU A 188 9.78 -17.50 2.41
N SER A 189 10.91 -16.99 1.90
CA SER A 189 12.05 -17.81 1.51
C SER A 189 12.69 -18.51 2.73
N LYS A 190 13.03 -17.74 3.77
CA LYS A 190 13.74 -18.20 4.96
C LYS A 190 12.92 -19.17 5.82
N ASN A 191 11.64 -18.86 6.02
CA ASN A 191 10.80 -19.60 6.98
C ASN A 191 10.03 -20.76 6.33
N TYR A 192 9.80 -20.70 5.02
CA TYR A 192 8.93 -21.64 4.31
C TYR A 192 9.54 -22.22 3.02
N GLY A 193 10.74 -21.78 2.62
CA GLY A 193 11.36 -22.22 1.36
C GLY A 193 10.63 -21.72 0.11
N ILE A 194 9.76 -20.71 0.24
CA ILE A 194 8.91 -20.21 -0.84
C ILE A 194 9.57 -19.00 -1.50
N GLN A 195 9.89 -19.11 -2.79
CA GLN A 195 10.26 -17.98 -3.62
C GLN A 195 9.00 -17.36 -4.23
N TYR A 196 8.54 -16.23 -3.69
CA TYR A 196 7.33 -15.57 -4.16
C TYR A 196 7.64 -14.32 -5.00
N ASN A 197 7.48 -14.45 -6.31
CA ASN A 197 7.70 -13.37 -7.28
C ASN A 197 6.42 -12.58 -7.62
N GLY A 198 5.38 -12.71 -6.80
CA GLY A 198 4.07 -12.10 -7.06
C GLY A 198 4.11 -10.59 -7.29
N ALA A 199 3.10 -10.14 -8.06
CA ALA A 199 2.81 -8.84 -8.66
C ALA A 199 3.73 -8.35 -9.82
N THR A 200 4.96 -8.86 -9.95
CA THR A 200 5.82 -8.59 -11.13
C THR A 200 5.97 -9.77 -12.10
N GLY A 201 5.38 -10.93 -11.78
CA GLY A 201 5.51 -12.17 -12.56
C GLY A 201 4.32 -12.54 -13.47
N ALA A 202 3.15 -11.92 -13.29
CA ALA A 202 2.05 -12.00 -14.23
C ALA A 202 1.99 -10.66 -14.97
N GLY A 203 1.91 -10.70 -16.29
CA GLY A 203 1.77 -9.48 -17.08
C GLY A 203 0.68 -8.58 -16.50
N SER A 204 1.00 -7.31 -16.33
CA SER A 204 0.03 -6.26 -15.98
C SER A 204 -1.13 -6.31 -16.96
N SER A 205 -2.18 -7.01 -16.57
CA SER A 205 -3.47 -7.04 -17.24
C SER A 205 -4.47 -7.05 -16.12
N SER A 206 -5.22 -5.96 -16.03
CA SER A 206 -6.54 -5.92 -15.43
C SER A 206 -6.63 -6.42 -13.98
N MET A 207 -6.55 -5.47 -13.04
CA MET A 207 -7.52 -5.43 -11.95
C MET A 207 -8.92 -5.19 -12.57
N GLU A 208 -9.42 -6.17 -13.33
CA GLU A 208 -10.85 -6.34 -13.49
C GLU A 208 -11.33 -7.21 -12.32
N PRO A 209 -12.49 -6.92 -11.72
CA PRO A 209 -13.04 -7.76 -10.69
C PRO A 209 -13.34 -9.14 -11.30
N GLU A 210 -12.64 -10.18 -10.84
CA GLU A 210 -12.95 -11.58 -11.15
C GLU A 210 -14.45 -11.85 -10.96
N PRO A 211 -15.19 -12.26 -12.02
CA PRO A 211 -16.58 -12.64 -11.88
C PRO A 211 -16.70 -14.09 -11.37
N SER A 212 -17.46 -14.21 -10.27
CA SER A 212 -18.22 -15.39 -9.82
C SER A 212 -17.56 -16.38 -8.83
N LEU A 213 -18.05 -16.30 -7.59
CA LEU A 213 -18.10 -17.42 -6.64
C LEU A 213 -19.54 -17.91 -6.42
N LEU A 214 -20.39 -17.85 -7.46
CA LEU A 214 -21.71 -18.47 -7.43
C LEU A 214 -22.00 -19.21 -8.75
N ALA A 215 -21.48 -20.43 -8.85
CA ALA A 215 -22.23 -21.55 -9.43
C ALA A 215 -21.54 -22.87 -9.01
N PRO A 216 -22.32 -23.82 -8.47
CA PRO A 216 -22.66 -24.93 -9.35
C PRO A 216 -24.14 -25.31 -9.24
N GLY A 217 -24.75 -25.65 -10.38
CA GLY A 217 -26.11 -26.18 -10.40
C GLY A 217 -26.72 -26.28 -11.78
N ALA A 218 -26.12 -27.06 -12.68
CA ALA A 218 -26.86 -27.61 -13.81
C ALA A 218 -27.80 -28.70 -13.27
N SER A 219 -29.11 -28.56 -13.47
CA SER A 219 -30.00 -29.69 -13.83
C SER A 219 -31.43 -29.26 -14.12
N ARG A 220 -31.85 -29.65 -15.33
CA ARG A 220 -33.20 -29.80 -15.93
C ARG A 220 -33.97 -28.54 -16.33
#